data_AF-A0A640YAQ5-F1
#
_entry.id   AF-A0A640YAQ5-F1
#
_cell.length_a   1.000
_cell.length_b   1.000
_cell.length_c   1.000
_cell.angle_alpha   90.00
_cell.angle_beta   90.00
_cell.angle_gamma   90.00
#
_symmetry.space_group_name_H-M   'P 1'
#
loop_
_entity.id
_entity.type
_entity.pdbx_description
1 polymer ?
#
loop_
_entity_poly.entity_id
_entity_poly.type
_entity_poly.pdbx_seq_one_letter_code
_entity_poly.pdbx_strand_id
1 'polypeptide(L)'
;MQLSGPIIAAARRRLGAEDGFTMATAMLATLVVTLALAATVSAVNGDINLTGRDLDQKRAYEAAQAGLADYSFHLNKDNGYWAKCTNVPTPNAVNNVGSTTRRRNVPGNTGATYALELIPATGHSICNPSDPVNSMIEQSGGTSNGTFRVRSTGYSGDTRQSIVASFKRASFLDYVYFTQFETSDPVTYGSSWAISQAYQQCVMTYRDGRRNSTLPCVEIVFANGEYINGPLHTNDELNICGSPTFGRTPSDLIEVSSPPAGYRGSGGCGSPNPNFRGTYLTNAPVLTPPSTNDSLKTVQGAALYSGQTRIRLSGTDMTVTTSSGSTSTIPVPSSGVIYVANSTSSACNNAYSPFVRNTTMYPSSSACGNVYISGSYSGQLTIAAENDIVVENDLCRGSCSSGPSGDGLLGLIANNFIRVFHPVTPTWQSTSAGSCNGVGNLWSGSTPYGGGSQSNLRIDAAMLAIQHSFIVDHYNCGSPLGTLTVNGAISQKFRGPVGTVSGGTPVSGYSKNYVYDDRLRYLAPPHFLDPVESAWHMQRQTIDP
;
A
#
# COMPACT_ATOMS: atom_id res chain seq x y z
N MET A 1 -36.53 -101.76 25.60
CA MET A 1 -37.00 -101.58 24.21
C MET A 1 -35.76 -101.47 23.34
N GLN A 2 -35.14 -102.55 22.84
CA GLN A 2 -35.60 -103.52 21.83
C GLN A 2 -36.05 -102.89 20.51
N LEU A 3 -35.17 -103.09 19.50
CA LEU A 3 -35.41 -103.37 18.07
C LEU A 3 -35.75 -102.15 17.18
N SER A 4 -35.18 -101.93 15.99
CA SER A 4 -34.80 -102.86 14.90
C SER A 4 -33.83 -102.20 13.88
N GLY A 5 -32.93 -102.98 13.24
CA GLY A 5 -32.13 -102.57 12.05
C GLY A 5 -32.87 -102.86 10.71
N PRO A 6 -32.23 -103.24 9.57
CA PRO A 6 -30.79 -103.20 9.17
C PRO A 6 -30.53 -102.94 7.62
N ILE A 7 -29.28 -103.20 7.14
CA ILE A 7 -28.78 -103.57 5.76
C ILE A 7 -28.66 -102.40 4.70
N ILE A 8 -27.59 -102.13 3.90
CA ILE A 8 -26.78 -102.94 2.94
C ILE A 8 -25.43 -102.27 2.56
N ALA A 9 -24.38 -103.12 2.63
CA ALA A 9 -23.21 -103.37 1.76
C ALA A 9 -22.17 -102.31 1.29
N ALA A 10 -20.97 -102.87 1.13
CA ALA A 10 -19.66 -102.27 0.94
C ALA A 10 -19.22 -102.17 -0.52
N ALA A 11 -18.22 -101.33 -0.79
CA ALA A 11 -17.22 -101.58 -1.83
C ALA A 11 -15.87 -100.91 -1.50
N ARG A 12 -14.85 -101.73 -1.22
CA ARG A 12 -13.43 -101.36 -1.28
C ARG A 12 -13.06 -100.88 -2.69
N ARG A 13 -12.30 -99.80 -2.81
CA ARG A 13 -11.22 -99.69 -3.82
C ARG A 13 -9.95 -99.13 -3.21
N ARG A 14 -8.85 -99.79 -3.55
CA ARG A 14 -7.47 -99.58 -3.13
C ARG A 14 -6.85 -98.39 -3.89
N LEU A 15 -5.96 -97.68 -3.18
CA LEU A 15 -4.67 -97.09 -3.60
C LEU A 15 -4.53 -96.57 -5.04
N GLY A 16 -4.32 -95.27 -5.15
CA GLY A 16 -3.55 -94.64 -6.22
C GLY A 16 -2.75 -93.48 -5.61
N ALA A 17 -1.43 -93.65 -5.49
CA ALA A 17 -0.52 -92.65 -4.99
C ALA A 17 -0.42 -91.47 -5.98
N GLU A 18 -0.70 -90.25 -5.53
CA GLU A 18 -0.34 -89.01 -6.20
C GLU A 18 0.40 -88.05 -5.24
N ASP A 19 1.43 -88.53 -4.55
CA ASP A 19 2.23 -87.69 -3.62
C ASP A 19 3.59 -87.25 -4.19
N GLY A 20 3.78 -87.33 -5.52
CA GLY A 20 5.01 -86.86 -6.19
C GLY A 20 4.88 -85.56 -6.98
N PHE A 21 3.77 -85.37 -7.70
CA PHE A 21 3.59 -84.24 -8.63
C PHE A 21 2.85 -83.03 -8.01
N THR A 22 1.99 -83.25 -7.03
CA THR A 22 1.27 -82.20 -6.27
C THR A 22 2.22 -81.41 -5.37
N MET A 23 3.19 -82.08 -4.73
CA MET A 23 4.25 -81.42 -3.97
C MET A 23 5.19 -80.63 -4.89
N ALA A 24 5.53 -81.16 -6.07
CA ALA A 24 6.37 -80.44 -7.02
C ALA A 24 5.70 -79.16 -7.57
N THR A 25 4.40 -79.23 -7.87
CA THR A 25 3.61 -78.07 -8.31
C THR A 25 3.39 -77.04 -7.20
N ALA A 26 3.17 -77.47 -5.96
CA ALA A 26 3.11 -76.58 -4.79
C ALA A 26 4.47 -75.91 -4.51
N MET A 27 5.59 -76.64 -4.61
CA MET A 27 6.93 -76.07 -4.45
C MET A 27 7.26 -75.09 -5.58
N LEU A 28 6.90 -75.39 -6.83
CA LEU A 28 7.04 -74.44 -7.94
C LEU A 28 6.16 -73.20 -7.75
N ALA A 29 4.90 -73.36 -7.31
CA ALA A 29 4.02 -72.23 -7.03
C ALA A 29 4.55 -71.35 -5.89
N THR A 30 4.99 -71.94 -4.78
CA THR A 30 5.60 -71.21 -3.66
C THR A 30 6.94 -70.57 -4.03
N LEU A 31 7.75 -71.21 -4.87
CA LEU A 31 8.99 -70.62 -5.41
C LEU A 31 8.69 -69.39 -6.28
N VAL A 32 7.71 -69.49 -7.17
CA VAL A 32 7.29 -68.37 -8.02
C VAL A 32 6.72 -67.23 -7.18
N VAL A 33 5.90 -67.54 -6.16
CA VAL A 33 5.35 -66.52 -5.26
C VAL A 33 6.44 -65.87 -4.40
N THR A 34 7.42 -66.62 -3.90
CA THR A 34 8.53 -66.06 -3.12
C THR A 34 9.49 -65.22 -3.97
N LEU A 35 9.75 -65.62 -5.22
CA LEU A 35 10.51 -64.82 -6.17
C LEU A 35 9.74 -63.55 -6.57
N ALA A 36 8.43 -63.63 -6.76
CA ALA A 36 7.59 -62.47 -7.02
C ALA A 36 7.58 -61.51 -5.81
N LEU A 37 7.49 -62.02 -4.58
CA LEU A 37 7.59 -61.22 -3.36
C LEU A 37 8.96 -60.54 -3.24
N ALA A 38 10.06 -61.26 -3.49
CA ALA A 38 11.40 -60.67 -3.50
C ALA A 38 11.55 -59.58 -4.58
N ALA A 39 11.01 -59.81 -5.78
CA ALA A 39 11.01 -58.84 -6.86
C ALA A 39 10.18 -57.59 -6.49
N THR A 40 8.99 -57.76 -5.92
CA THR A 40 8.14 -56.64 -5.47
C THR A 40 8.80 -55.84 -4.34
N VAL A 41 9.44 -56.48 -3.36
CA VAL A 41 10.18 -55.79 -2.29
C VAL A 41 11.37 -55.02 -2.89
N SER A 42 12.07 -55.58 -3.87
CA SER A 42 13.17 -54.88 -4.56
C SER A 42 12.68 -53.69 -5.39
N ALA A 43 11.50 -53.78 -6.02
CA ALA A 43 10.89 -52.68 -6.77
C ALA A 43 10.39 -51.56 -5.83
N VAL A 44 9.76 -51.92 -4.71
CA VAL A 44 9.27 -50.97 -3.70
C VAL A 44 10.42 -50.26 -2.98
N ASN A 45 11.57 -50.90 -2.81
CA ASN A 45 12.79 -50.25 -2.28
C ASN A 45 13.27 -49.07 -3.17
N GLY A 46 12.97 -49.09 -4.47
CA GLY A 46 13.19 -47.95 -5.37
C GLY A 46 12.28 -46.76 -5.03
N ASP A 47 11.00 -47.02 -4.77
CA ASP A 47 9.98 -46.01 -4.49
C ASP A 47 10.08 -45.41 -3.08
N ILE A 48 10.58 -46.17 -2.09
CA ILE A 48 10.81 -45.67 -0.72
C ILE A 48 11.83 -44.51 -0.71
N ASN A 49 12.89 -44.63 -1.52
CA ASN A 49 13.92 -43.59 -1.62
C ASN A 49 13.39 -42.34 -2.36
N LEU A 50 12.56 -42.51 -3.39
CA LEU A 50 11.91 -41.41 -4.09
C LEU A 50 10.91 -40.67 -3.20
N THR A 51 10.09 -41.41 -2.46
CA THR A 51 9.08 -40.84 -1.54
C THR A 51 9.74 -40.14 -0.36
N GLY A 52 10.82 -40.70 0.18
CA GLY A 52 11.61 -40.07 1.25
C GLY A 52 12.24 -38.75 0.80
N ARG A 53 12.85 -38.72 -0.40
CA ARG A 53 13.42 -37.50 -0.98
C ARG A 53 12.38 -36.43 -1.28
N ASP A 54 11.22 -36.79 -1.83
CA ASP A 54 10.12 -35.86 -2.06
C ASP A 54 9.58 -35.27 -0.75
N LEU A 55 9.43 -36.10 0.29
CA LEU A 55 9.01 -35.65 1.61
C LEU A 55 10.04 -34.70 2.24
N ASP A 56 11.33 -35.03 2.16
CA ASP A 56 12.41 -34.18 2.66
C ASP A 56 12.52 -32.86 1.88
N GLN A 57 12.28 -32.89 0.58
CA GLN A 57 12.25 -31.68 -0.25
C GLN A 57 11.10 -30.75 0.16
N LYS A 58 9.90 -31.29 0.37
CA LYS A 58 8.75 -30.53 0.89
C LYS A 58 9.03 -29.97 2.29
N ARG A 59 9.59 -30.79 3.19
CA ARG A 59 9.96 -30.34 4.54
C ARG A 59 11.03 -29.25 4.53
N ALA A 60 12.03 -29.36 3.65
CA ALA A 60 13.04 -28.33 3.48
C ALA A 60 12.44 -27.02 2.95
N TYR A 61 11.47 -27.10 2.03
CA TYR A 61 10.74 -25.93 1.53
C TYR A 61 9.91 -25.25 2.63
N GLU A 62 9.13 -26.01 3.40
CA GLU A 62 8.37 -25.48 4.55
C GLU A 62 9.29 -24.88 5.62
N ALA A 63 10.47 -25.48 5.85
CA ALA A 63 11.47 -24.93 6.76
C ALA A 63 12.02 -23.58 6.26
N ALA A 64 12.25 -23.43 4.95
CA ALA A 64 12.66 -22.15 4.36
C ALA A 64 11.53 -21.09 4.49
N GLN A 65 10.27 -21.49 4.31
CA GLN A 65 9.14 -20.58 4.56
C GLN A 65 9.04 -20.16 6.03
N ALA A 66 9.25 -21.09 6.97
CA ALA A 66 9.30 -20.79 8.39
C ALA A 66 10.42 -19.80 8.73
N GLY A 67 11.59 -19.91 8.09
CA GLY A 67 12.67 -18.94 8.25
C GLY A 67 12.30 -17.54 7.76
N LEU A 68 11.65 -17.42 6.60
CA LEU A 68 11.15 -16.12 6.12
C LEU A 68 10.07 -15.54 7.05
N ALA A 69 9.16 -16.38 7.56
CA ALA A 69 8.15 -15.96 8.51
C ALA A 69 8.78 -15.46 9.83
N ASP A 70 9.81 -16.14 10.33
CA ASP A 70 10.58 -15.73 11.52
C ASP A 70 11.30 -14.39 11.30
N TYR A 71 11.93 -14.19 10.13
CA TYR A 71 12.57 -12.92 9.81
C TYR A 71 11.53 -11.78 9.70
N SER A 72 10.41 -12.03 9.01
CA SER A 72 9.29 -11.09 8.90
C SER A 72 8.70 -10.72 10.26
N PHE A 73 8.57 -11.68 11.19
CA PHE A 73 8.12 -11.42 12.55
C PHE A 73 9.03 -10.44 13.30
N HIS A 74 10.35 -10.64 13.23
CA HIS A 74 11.31 -9.72 13.86
C HIS A 74 11.28 -8.33 13.22
N LEU A 75 11.13 -8.29 11.90
CA LEU A 75 11.05 -7.07 11.13
C LEU A 75 9.77 -6.26 11.42
N ASN A 76 8.64 -6.94 11.64
CA ASN A 76 7.39 -6.31 12.06
C ASN A 76 7.45 -5.79 13.51
N LYS A 77 8.31 -6.37 14.35
CA LYS A 77 8.54 -5.90 15.72
C LYS A 77 9.56 -4.76 15.80
N ASP A 78 10.54 -4.76 14.91
CA ASP A 78 11.63 -3.78 14.83
C ASP A 78 11.96 -3.48 13.36
N ASN A 79 11.48 -2.34 12.85
CA ASN A 79 11.72 -1.90 11.47
C ASN A 79 13.21 -1.71 11.14
N GLY A 80 14.08 -1.56 12.17
CA GLY A 80 15.52 -1.46 12.04
C GLY A 80 16.25 -2.81 12.07
N TYR A 81 15.53 -3.93 12.17
CA TYR A 81 16.13 -5.26 12.31
C TYR A 81 17.11 -5.61 11.18
N TRP A 82 16.77 -5.26 9.94
CA TRP A 82 17.64 -5.46 8.77
C TRP A 82 18.96 -4.67 8.85
N ALA A 83 18.92 -3.46 9.43
CA ALA A 83 20.09 -2.57 9.53
C ALA A 83 21.10 -3.05 10.57
N LYS A 84 20.69 -3.94 11.47
CA LYS A 84 21.59 -4.59 12.45
C LYS A 84 22.48 -5.65 11.82
N CYS A 85 22.29 -5.98 10.53
CA CYS A 85 23.03 -7.04 9.85
C CYS A 85 22.98 -8.36 10.64
N THR A 86 24.14 -8.93 10.96
CA THR A 86 24.27 -10.15 11.77
C THR A 86 24.29 -9.87 13.28
N ASN A 87 24.23 -8.60 13.72
CA ASN A 87 24.21 -8.17 15.12
C ASN A 87 22.77 -8.12 15.69
N VAL A 88 21.96 -9.12 15.33
CA VAL A 88 20.59 -9.25 15.81
C VAL A 88 20.54 -10.07 17.12
N PRO A 89 19.54 -9.86 18.00
CA PRO A 89 19.42 -10.58 19.27
C PRO A 89 19.48 -12.10 19.10
N THR A 90 20.08 -12.80 20.07
CA THR A 90 20.08 -14.27 20.11
C THR A 90 18.85 -14.78 20.86
N PRO A 91 18.32 -15.97 20.53
CA PRO A 91 18.76 -16.88 19.46
C PRO A 91 18.28 -16.44 18.06
N ASN A 92 19.14 -16.48 17.04
CA ASN A 92 18.82 -16.13 15.65
C ASN A 92 19.44 -17.10 14.63
N ALA A 93 18.96 -17.03 13.39
CA ALA A 93 19.49 -17.77 12.25
C ALA A 93 20.10 -16.86 11.16
N VAL A 94 20.43 -15.59 11.48
CA VAL A 94 20.84 -14.57 10.49
C VAL A 94 22.35 -14.58 10.28
N ASN A 95 22.76 -14.80 9.03
CA ASN A 95 24.14 -14.90 8.58
C ASN A 95 24.42 -13.91 7.43
N ASN A 96 25.70 -13.68 7.14
CA ASN A 96 26.11 -13.02 5.90
C ASN A 96 25.90 -13.97 4.72
N VAL A 97 25.75 -13.40 3.51
CA VAL A 97 25.67 -14.19 2.26
C VAL A 97 26.81 -15.20 2.16
N GLY A 98 26.47 -16.44 1.81
CA GLY A 98 27.42 -17.56 1.68
C GLY A 98 27.68 -18.34 2.97
N SER A 99 27.09 -17.96 4.10
CA SER A 99 27.22 -18.68 5.38
C SER A 99 25.87 -19.19 5.88
N THR A 100 25.87 -20.42 6.41
CA THR A 100 24.68 -21.04 7.04
C THR A 100 25.01 -21.58 8.43
N THR A 101 26.01 -20.98 9.09
CA THR A 101 26.54 -21.41 10.39
C THR A 101 25.50 -21.28 11.49
N ARG A 102 24.73 -20.19 11.51
CA ARG A 102 23.62 -19.99 12.45
C ARG A 102 22.36 -20.60 11.85
N ARG A 103 21.84 -21.63 12.51
CA ARG A 103 20.59 -22.32 12.13
C ARG A 103 19.64 -22.38 13.32
N ARG A 104 18.34 -22.42 13.03
CA ARG A 104 17.29 -22.67 14.02
C ARG A 104 16.41 -23.83 13.61
N ASN A 105 15.84 -24.50 14.61
CA ASN A 105 14.86 -25.55 14.40
C ASN A 105 13.50 -24.93 14.07
N VAL A 106 12.74 -25.58 13.19
CA VAL A 106 11.35 -25.19 12.91
C VAL A 106 10.49 -25.51 14.16
N PRO A 107 9.72 -24.54 14.69
CA PRO A 107 8.86 -24.79 15.86
C PRO A 107 7.90 -25.97 15.65
N GLY A 108 7.84 -26.88 16.63
CA GLY A 108 6.94 -28.04 16.59
C GLY A 108 7.45 -29.25 15.78
N ASN A 109 8.62 -29.17 15.14
CA ASN A 109 9.22 -30.27 14.37
C ASN A 109 10.64 -30.60 14.88
N THR A 110 10.97 -31.89 15.02
CA THR A 110 12.25 -32.36 15.59
C THR A 110 13.35 -32.61 14.57
N GLY A 111 13.12 -32.41 13.26
CA GLY A 111 14.08 -32.80 12.22
C GLY A 111 14.44 -31.76 11.15
N ALA A 112 13.76 -30.61 11.13
CA ALA A 112 13.98 -29.58 10.10
C ALA A 112 14.59 -28.31 10.69
N THR A 113 15.55 -27.72 9.97
CA THR A 113 16.22 -26.47 10.38
C THR A 113 16.21 -25.46 9.25
N TYR A 114 16.39 -24.19 9.59
CA TYR A 114 16.51 -23.11 8.61
C TYR A 114 17.69 -22.18 8.94
N ALA A 115 18.29 -21.63 7.90
CA ALA A 115 19.29 -20.57 7.95
C ALA A 115 18.79 -19.36 7.16
N LEU A 116 19.16 -18.17 7.59
CA LEU A 116 18.86 -16.91 6.90
C LEU A 116 20.18 -16.26 6.48
N GLU A 117 20.24 -15.82 5.23
CA GLU A 117 21.37 -15.13 4.62
C GLU A 117 20.92 -13.76 4.14
N LEU A 118 21.61 -12.71 4.58
CA LEU A 118 21.41 -11.35 4.09
C LEU A 118 22.09 -11.21 2.73
N ILE A 119 21.29 -10.94 1.69
CA ILE A 119 21.82 -10.72 0.33
C ILE A 119 22.08 -9.22 0.14
N PRO A 120 23.34 -8.79 -0.01
CA PRO A 120 23.69 -7.37 -0.13
C PRO A 120 23.09 -6.69 -1.36
N ALA A 121 23.10 -5.36 -1.33
CA ALA A 121 22.78 -4.53 -2.48
C ALA A 121 23.84 -4.70 -3.60
N THR A 122 23.45 -4.39 -4.84
CA THR A 122 24.36 -4.44 -5.99
C THR A 122 25.60 -3.58 -5.75
N GLY A 123 26.78 -4.14 -5.98
CA GLY A 123 28.07 -3.47 -5.73
C GLY A 123 28.63 -3.66 -4.32
N HIS A 124 27.93 -4.37 -3.43
CA HIS A 124 28.39 -4.68 -2.08
C HIS A 124 28.50 -6.19 -1.86
N SER A 125 29.46 -6.62 -1.02
CA SER A 125 29.76 -8.03 -0.77
C SER A 125 29.18 -8.58 0.55
N ILE A 126 28.92 -7.70 1.52
CA ILE A 126 28.35 -8.03 2.84
C ILE A 126 27.53 -6.85 3.37
N CYS A 127 26.65 -7.12 4.35
CA CYS A 127 25.96 -6.09 5.12
C CYS A 127 26.95 -5.34 6.03
N ASN A 128 26.96 -4.00 5.96
CA ASN A 128 27.80 -3.14 6.80
C ASN A 128 26.95 -2.45 7.88
N PRO A 129 27.11 -2.76 9.18
CA PRO A 129 26.33 -2.13 10.25
C PRO A 129 26.53 -0.61 10.39
N SER A 130 27.67 -0.08 9.92
CA SER A 130 27.96 1.36 9.94
C SER A 130 27.40 2.10 8.72
N ASP A 131 27.04 1.37 7.67
CA ASP A 131 26.38 1.88 6.47
C ASP A 131 25.37 0.85 5.93
N PRO A 132 24.31 0.57 6.71
CA PRO A 132 23.36 -0.48 6.34
C PRO A 132 22.58 -0.09 5.10
N VAL A 133 22.30 1.20 4.92
CA VAL A 133 21.50 1.72 3.79
C VAL A 133 22.16 1.41 2.46
N ASN A 134 23.42 1.80 2.25
CA ASN A 134 24.06 1.54 0.96
C ASN A 134 24.41 0.06 0.76
N SER A 135 24.72 -0.66 1.85
CA SER A 135 25.17 -2.05 1.77
C SER A 135 24.05 -3.08 1.59
N MET A 136 22.83 -2.79 2.03
CA MET A 136 21.69 -3.72 1.95
C MET A 136 20.51 -3.23 1.10
N ILE A 137 20.31 -1.91 0.96
CA ILE A 137 19.21 -1.38 0.15
C ILE A 137 19.70 -1.16 -1.27
N GLU A 138 19.04 -1.80 -2.24
CA GLU A 138 19.31 -1.59 -3.65
C GLU A 138 19.06 -0.14 -4.05
N GLN A 139 20.10 0.52 -4.58
CA GLN A 139 20.05 1.92 -5.02
C GLN A 139 19.76 2.06 -6.53
N SER A 140 19.75 0.95 -7.27
CA SER A 140 19.57 0.92 -8.73
C SER A 140 18.93 -0.40 -9.18
N GLY A 141 18.43 -0.46 -10.42
CA GLY A 141 17.84 -1.70 -10.98
C GLY A 141 16.31 -1.73 -11.10
N GLY A 142 15.67 -0.58 -11.32
CA GLY A 142 14.23 -0.50 -11.62
C GLY A 142 13.37 -0.98 -10.44
N THR A 143 12.68 -2.11 -10.59
CA THR A 143 11.74 -2.66 -9.60
C THR A 143 12.39 -3.16 -8.31
N SER A 144 13.72 -3.31 -8.27
CA SER A 144 14.46 -3.70 -7.06
C SER A 144 14.91 -2.51 -6.21
N ASN A 145 14.85 -1.28 -6.74
CA ASN A 145 15.28 -0.08 -6.02
C ASN A 145 14.45 0.11 -4.73
N GLY A 146 15.11 0.43 -3.62
CA GLY A 146 14.46 0.60 -2.32
C GLY A 146 14.10 -0.71 -1.61
N THR A 147 14.58 -1.86 -2.12
CA THR A 147 14.36 -3.17 -1.50
C THR A 147 15.64 -3.74 -0.91
N PHE A 148 15.52 -4.63 0.07
CA PHE A 148 16.60 -5.52 0.48
C PHE A 148 16.17 -6.98 0.34
N ARG A 149 17.13 -7.90 0.28
CA ARG A 149 16.86 -9.31 0.03
C ARG A 149 17.38 -10.20 1.15
N VAL A 150 16.61 -11.23 1.46
CA VAL A 150 17.00 -12.30 2.40
C VAL A 150 16.76 -13.63 1.73
N ARG A 151 17.78 -14.48 1.74
CA ARG A 151 17.63 -15.89 1.37
C ARG A 151 17.37 -16.69 2.63
N SER A 152 16.27 -17.44 2.66
CA SER A 152 16.08 -18.49 3.65
C SER A 152 16.37 -19.84 3.03
N THR A 153 17.22 -20.62 3.67
CA THR A 153 17.55 -21.98 3.26
C THR A 153 17.08 -22.94 4.34
N GLY A 154 16.13 -23.81 3.98
CA GLY A 154 15.61 -24.87 4.85
C GLY A 154 16.31 -26.20 4.58
N TYR A 155 16.42 -27.03 5.61
CA TYR A 155 17.12 -28.30 5.61
C TYR A 155 16.23 -29.40 6.24
N SER A 156 16.14 -30.55 5.56
CA SER A 156 15.54 -31.79 6.07
C SER A 156 16.37 -32.96 5.55
N GLY A 157 16.95 -33.75 6.46
CA GLY A 157 17.93 -34.79 6.09
C GLY A 157 19.10 -34.18 5.31
N ASP A 158 19.42 -34.78 4.15
CA ASP A 158 20.45 -34.30 3.22
C ASP A 158 19.91 -33.30 2.18
N THR A 159 18.62 -32.98 2.22
CA THR A 159 17.98 -32.10 1.25
C THR A 159 17.95 -30.66 1.76
N ARG A 160 18.21 -29.71 0.87
CA ARG A 160 18.03 -28.28 1.13
C ARG A 160 17.17 -27.63 0.06
N GLN A 161 16.43 -26.61 0.45
CA GLN A 161 15.66 -25.75 -0.44
C GLN A 161 15.86 -24.29 -0.04
N SER A 162 16.10 -23.43 -1.02
CA SER A 162 16.38 -22.02 -0.81
C SER A 162 15.29 -21.15 -1.43
N ILE A 163 14.90 -20.11 -0.71
CA ILE A 163 13.91 -19.14 -1.12
C ILE A 163 14.50 -17.76 -0.90
N VAL A 164 14.51 -16.91 -1.92
CA VAL A 164 14.88 -15.50 -1.80
C VAL A 164 13.61 -14.67 -1.68
N ALA A 165 13.53 -13.88 -0.61
CA ALA A 165 12.51 -12.88 -0.39
C ALA A 165 13.09 -11.48 -0.57
N SER A 166 12.40 -10.62 -1.32
CA SER A 166 12.67 -9.18 -1.40
C SER A 166 11.71 -8.46 -0.46
N PHE A 167 12.24 -7.61 0.42
CA PHE A 167 11.50 -6.77 1.33
C PHE A 167 11.58 -5.32 0.86
N LYS A 168 10.43 -4.64 0.82
CA LYS A 168 10.30 -3.22 0.47
C LYS A 168 9.80 -2.48 1.70
N ARG A 169 10.26 -1.25 1.92
CA ARG A 169 9.62 -0.35 2.90
C ARG A 169 8.17 -0.16 2.49
N ALA A 170 7.26 -0.22 3.47
CA ALA A 170 5.90 0.24 3.31
C ALA A 170 5.98 1.68 2.83
N SER A 171 5.50 1.89 1.61
CA SER A 171 5.48 3.19 0.98
C SER A 171 4.05 3.69 0.99
N PHE A 172 3.90 5.01 0.96
CA PHE A 172 2.62 5.66 0.69
C PHE A 172 1.98 5.18 -0.61
N LEU A 173 2.80 4.71 -1.55
CA LEU A 173 2.38 4.19 -2.85
C LEU A 173 1.76 2.79 -2.81
N ASP A 174 1.87 2.06 -1.70
CA ASP A 174 1.27 0.73 -1.59
C ASP A 174 -0.25 0.80 -1.34
N TYR A 175 -0.79 2.00 -1.08
CA TYR A 175 -2.19 2.24 -0.75
C TYR A 175 -2.82 3.28 -1.69
N VAL A 176 -4.08 3.08 -2.09
CA VAL A 176 -4.86 4.14 -2.76
C VAL A 176 -5.20 5.27 -1.81
N TYR A 177 -5.30 4.95 -0.51
CA TYR A 177 -5.67 5.89 0.53
C TYR A 177 -4.82 5.64 1.77
N PHE A 178 -4.09 6.66 2.18
CA PHE A 178 -3.39 6.74 3.45
C PHE A 178 -3.85 7.99 4.20
N THR A 179 -4.13 7.85 5.50
CA THR A 179 -4.21 9.02 6.38
C THR A 179 -3.59 8.80 7.75
N GLN A 180 -2.93 9.83 8.28
CA GLN A 180 -2.40 9.82 9.64
C GLN A 180 -3.52 10.06 10.68
N PHE A 181 -4.45 10.98 10.42
CA PHE A 181 -5.55 11.30 11.31
C PHE A 181 -6.89 11.37 10.57
N GLU A 182 -7.85 10.54 10.96
CA GLU A 182 -9.22 10.48 10.41
C GLU A 182 -10.11 11.61 10.99
N THR A 183 -9.65 12.86 10.85
CA THR A 183 -10.31 14.11 11.25
C THR A 183 -10.00 15.23 10.28
N SER A 184 -10.83 16.27 10.23
CA SER A 184 -10.52 17.48 9.48
C SER A 184 -9.28 18.19 10.02
N ASP A 185 -8.57 18.84 9.10
CA ASP A 185 -7.38 19.62 9.39
C ASP A 185 -7.64 20.79 10.35
N PRO A 186 -6.83 20.98 11.41
CA PRO A 186 -6.97 22.07 12.37
C PRO A 186 -7.03 23.48 11.76
N VAL A 187 -6.39 23.74 10.62
CA VAL A 187 -6.40 25.08 9.99
C VAL A 187 -7.76 25.41 9.37
N THR A 188 -8.61 24.40 9.12
CA THR A 188 -9.95 24.60 8.54
C THR A 188 -10.95 25.13 9.56
N TYR A 189 -10.58 25.22 10.84
CA TYR A 189 -11.46 25.73 11.88
C TYR A 189 -11.57 27.25 11.78
N GLY A 190 -12.77 27.77 12.04
CA GLY A 190 -13.10 29.10 11.56
C GLY A 190 -12.47 30.29 12.29
N SER A 191 -12.21 30.15 13.59
CA SER A 191 -11.62 31.22 14.41
C SER A 191 -10.23 30.84 14.89
N SER A 192 -9.34 31.81 15.10
CA SER A 192 -7.98 31.55 15.60
C SER A 192 -7.97 30.77 16.93
N TRP A 193 -8.96 31.01 17.79
CA TRP A 193 -9.16 30.21 19.00
C TRP A 193 -9.48 28.75 18.67
N ALA A 194 -10.44 28.50 17.76
CA ALA A 194 -10.81 27.15 17.37
C ALA A 194 -9.67 26.40 16.68
N ILE A 195 -8.90 27.09 15.82
CA ILE A 195 -7.68 26.55 15.20
C ILE A 195 -6.67 26.14 16.28
N SER A 196 -6.39 27.02 17.24
CA SER A 196 -5.45 26.73 18.33
C SER A 196 -5.89 25.54 19.17
N GLN A 197 -7.18 25.44 19.50
CA GLN A 197 -7.73 24.28 20.22
C GLN A 197 -7.66 23.00 19.37
N ALA A 198 -7.96 23.08 18.07
CA ALA A 198 -7.88 21.94 17.17
C ALA A 198 -6.44 21.43 17.01
N TYR A 199 -5.42 22.30 17.03
CA TYR A 199 -4.02 21.85 17.02
C TYR A 199 -3.59 21.15 18.32
N GLN A 200 -4.24 21.43 19.45
CA GLN A 200 -3.97 20.70 20.69
C GLN A 200 -4.64 19.32 20.71
N GLN A 201 -5.82 19.20 20.07
CA GLN A 201 -6.65 18.01 20.23
C GLN A 201 -6.76 17.11 18.99
N CYS A 202 -6.78 17.68 17.79
CA CYS A 202 -7.07 16.94 16.56
C CYS A 202 -5.80 16.35 15.91
N VAL A 203 -4.63 16.58 16.49
CA VAL A 203 -3.32 16.05 16.06
C VAL A 203 -2.93 14.80 16.86
N MET A 204 -3.93 13.97 17.19
CA MET A 204 -3.76 12.66 17.80
C MET A 204 -4.81 11.71 17.24
N THR A 205 -4.56 10.41 17.37
CA THR A 205 -5.53 9.40 16.95
C THR A 205 -6.76 9.48 17.84
N TYR A 206 -7.87 8.93 17.36
CA TYR A 206 -9.08 8.83 18.13
C TYR A 206 -8.86 8.13 19.49
N ARG A 207 -8.11 7.02 19.47
CA ARG A 207 -7.88 6.16 20.63
C ARG A 207 -6.95 6.79 21.66
N ASP A 208 -6.09 7.70 21.23
CA ASP A 208 -5.21 8.48 22.12
C ASP A 208 -5.94 9.61 22.85
N GLY A 209 -7.26 9.72 22.69
CA GLY A 209 -8.09 10.62 23.47
C GLY A 209 -8.63 11.84 22.71
N ARG A 210 -8.61 11.85 21.37
CA ARG A 210 -9.11 12.96 20.54
C ARG A 210 -10.53 13.45 20.91
N ARG A 211 -11.40 12.59 21.48
CA ARG A 211 -12.76 12.99 21.92
C ARG A 211 -12.81 13.74 23.25
N ASN A 212 -11.72 13.80 24.01
CA ASN A 212 -11.70 14.41 25.33
C ASN A 212 -11.35 15.92 25.26
N SER A 213 -12.24 16.73 24.67
CA SER A 213 -12.00 18.17 24.53
C SER A 213 -13.24 19.04 24.62
N THR A 214 -13.00 20.31 24.95
CA THR A 214 -13.98 21.39 24.94
C THR A 214 -14.46 21.74 23.53
N LEU A 215 -13.61 21.54 22.51
CA LEU A 215 -13.95 21.69 21.08
C LEU A 215 -13.85 20.32 20.39
N PRO A 216 -14.98 19.67 20.03
CA PRO A 216 -14.93 18.38 19.36
C PRO A 216 -14.34 18.53 17.96
N CYS A 217 -13.42 17.62 17.61
CA CYS A 217 -12.85 17.59 16.27
C CYS A 217 -13.93 17.26 15.23
N VAL A 218 -13.92 17.94 14.09
CA VAL A 218 -14.80 17.66 12.96
C VAL A 218 -14.45 16.31 12.38
N GLU A 219 -15.34 15.34 12.59
CA GLU A 219 -15.17 13.99 12.07
C GLU A 219 -15.75 13.89 10.66
N ILE A 220 -15.01 13.26 9.75
CA ILE A 220 -15.46 12.95 8.39
C ILE A 220 -15.77 11.47 8.34
N VAL A 221 -16.92 11.11 7.78
CA VAL A 221 -17.38 9.72 7.72
C VAL A 221 -17.06 9.07 6.38
N PHE A 222 -16.90 7.75 6.38
CA PHE A 222 -17.12 6.92 5.20
C PHE A 222 -18.59 6.52 5.17
N ALA A 223 -19.33 7.08 4.23
CA ALA A 223 -20.79 6.96 4.17
C ALA A 223 -21.24 5.74 3.34
N ASN A 224 -22.53 5.38 3.47
CA ASN A 224 -23.13 4.35 2.64
C ASN A 224 -22.98 4.67 1.14
N GLY A 225 -22.59 3.67 0.36
CA GLY A 225 -22.34 3.83 -1.08
C GLY A 225 -20.98 4.43 -1.44
N GLU A 226 -20.11 4.77 -0.48
CA GLU A 226 -18.71 5.11 -0.77
C GLU A 226 -17.86 3.86 -1.02
N TYR A 227 -16.95 3.96 -1.98
CA TYR A 227 -16.02 2.91 -2.37
C TYR A 227 -14.58 3.44 -2.33
N ILE A 228 -13.70 2.67 -1.69
CA ILE A 228 -12.25 2.81 -1.82
C ILE A 228 -11.75 1.59 -2.58
N ASN A 229 -11.47 1.75 -3.87
CA ASN A 229 -11.15 0.66 -4.78
C ASN A 229 -9.64 0.37 -4.77
N GLY A 230 -9.14 -0.17 -3.67
CA GLY A 230 -7.74 -0.55 -3.53
C GLY A 230 -7.30 -0.82 -2.10
N PRO A 231 -6.00 -1.07 -1.89
CA PRO A 231 -5.41 -1.17 -0.56
C PRO A 231 -5.54 0.17 0.18
N LEU A 232 -5.83 0.13 1.47
CA LEU A 232 -6.02 1.31 2.31
C LEU A 232 -5.18 1.15 3.58
N HIS A 233 -4.62 2.25 4.07
CA HIS A 233 -3.99 2.31 5.38
C HIS A 233 -4.47 3.55 6.15
N THR A 234 -4.73 3.43 7.45
CA THR A 234 -4.81 4.60 8.32
C THR A 234 -4.12 4.35 9.65
N ASN A 235 -3.40 5.35 10.13
CA ASN A 235 -2.81 5.30 11.47
C ASN A 235 -3.87 5.53 12.58
N ASP A 236 -5.10 5.87 12.19
CA ASP A 236 -6.22 6.14 13.09
C ASP A 236 -7.30 5.05 12.93
N GLU A 237 -8.46 5.20 13.57
CA GLU A 237 -9.62 4.35 13.31
C GLU A 237 -10.59 4.98 12.31
N LEU A 238 -11.12 4.14 11.42
CA LEU A 238 -12.09 4.53 10.40
C LEU A 238 -13.40 4.97 11.04
N ASN A 239 -13.91 6.14 10.66
CA ASN A 239 -15.24 6.59 11.06
C ASN A 239 -16.29 6.21 10.01
N ILE A 240 -17.22 5.33 10.36
CA ILE A 240 -18.15 4.70 9.44
C ILE A 240 -19.58 5.19 9.68
N CYS A 241 -20.30 5.44 8.58
CA CYS A 241 -21.72 5.79 8.58
C CYS A 241 -22.45 4.90 7.56
N GLY A 242 -23.12 3.84 8.02
CA GLY A 242 -23.75 2.84 7.15
C GLY A 242 -22.76 1.76 6.67
N SER A 243 -22.79 1.43 5.38
CA SER A 243 -22.03 0.32 4.78
C SER A 243 -21.13 0.72 3.59
N PRO A 244 -20.06 1.49 3.82
CA PRO A 244 -19.04 1.72 2.80
C PRO A 244 -18.31 0.42 2.43
N THR A 245 -17.73 0.37 1.23
CA THR A 245 -16.95 -0.78 0.75
C THR A 245 -15.47 -0.44 0.61
N PHE A 246 -14.61 -1.30 1.17
CA PHE A 246 -13.15 -1.15 1.12
C PHE A 246 -12.51 -2.33 0.38
N GLY A 247 -11.69 -2.01 -0.61
CA GLY A 247 -10.97 -2.97 -1.45
C GLY A 247 -11.79 -3.45 -2.67
N ARG A 248 -11.08 -4.02 -3.63
CA ARG A 248 -11.61 -4.63 -4.86
C ARG A 248 -11.62 -6.15 -4.75
N THR A 249 -10.56 -6.72 -4.17
CA THR A 249 -10.34 -8.17 -4.05
C THR A 249 -9.67 -8.48 -2.72
N PRO A 250 -9.66 -9.75 -2.24
CA PRO A 250 -8.96 -10.14 -1.02
C PRO A 250 -7.46 -9.80 -0.99
N SER A 251 -6.85 -9.57 -2.16
CA SER A 251 -5.44 -9.16 -2.27
C SER A 251 -5.18 -7.71 -1.86
N ASP A 252 -6.21 -6.87 -1.80
CA ASP A 252 -6.08 -5.49 -1.31
C ASP A 252 -6.00 -5.53 0.23
N LEU A 253 -4.91 -5.02 0.79
CA LEU A 253 -4.75 -4.90 2.24
C LEU A 253 -5.52 -3.68 2.75
N ILE A 254 -6.40 -3.89 3.73
CA ILE A 254 -7.14 -2.83 4.42
C ILE A 254 -6.61 -2.77 5.85
N GLU A 255 -5.70 -1.84 6.08
CA GLU A 255 -4.92 -1.75 7.29
C GLU A 255 -5.36 -0.56 8.15
N VAL A 256 -5.45 -0.81 9.45
CA VAL A 256 -5.64 0.24 10.46
C VAL A 256 -4.67 0.01 11.61
N SER A 257 -3.98 1.06 12.05
CA SER A 257 -3.09 0.95 13.21
C SER A 257 -3.86 0.83 14.52
N SER A 258 -5.12 1.27 14.55
CA SER A 258 -5.98 1.13 15.72
C SER A 258 -6.23 -0.35 16.08
N PRO A 259 -6.27 -0.72 17.38
CA PRO A 259 -6.65 -2.06 17.81
C PRO A 259 -8.07 -2.46 17.38
N PRO A 260 -8.40 -3.76 17.38
CA PRO A 260 -9.75 -4.25 17.12
C PRO A 260 -10.82 -3.48 17.93
N ALA A 261 -11.94 -3.08 17.33
CA ALA A 261 -12.40 -3.39 15.98
C ALA A 261 -11.76 -2.57 14.84
N GLY A 262 -10.95 -1.54 15.15
CA GLY A 262 -10.24 -0.73 14.15
C GLY A 262 -11.09 0.26 13.34
N TYR A 263 -12.39 0.33 13.64
CA TYR A 263 -13.34 1.32 13.12
C TYR A 263 -14.40 1.64 14.18
N ARG A 264 -15.12 2.74 13.98
CA ARG A 264 -16.25 3.18 14.83
C ARG A 264 -17.44 3.62 13.98
N GLY A 265 -18.61 3.70 14.62
CA GLY A 265 -19.79 4.35 14.06
C GLY A 265 -19.81 5.84 14.39
N SER A 266 -20.21 6.65 13.42
CA SER A 266 -20.53 8.06 13.67
C SER A 266 -21.91 8.21 14.32
N GLY A 267 -22.05 9.21 15.21
CA GLY A 267 -23.32 9.52 15.86
C GLY A 267 -24.41 9.86 14.83
N GLY A 268 -25.61 9.32 15.01
CA GLY A 268 -26.75 9.55 14.11
C GLY A 268 -26.76 8.70 12.84
N CYS A 269 -25.77 7.83 12.62
CA CYS A 269 -25.66 6.98 11.44
C CYS A 269 -26.08 5.51 11.63
N GLY A 270 -26.69 5.16 12.77
CA GLY A 270 -26.95 3.76 13.12
C GLY A 270 -25.67 2.96 13.36
N SER A 271 -25.77 1.62 13.35
CA SER A 271 -24.61 0.74 13.55
C SER A 271 -23.70 0.74 12.31
N PRO A 272 -22.37 0.84 12.49
CA PRO A 272 -21.43 0.74 11.37
C PRO A 272 -21.41 -0.70 10.82
N ASN A 273 -21.50 -0.86 9.50
CA ASN A 273 -21.44 -2.16 8.82
C ASN A 273 -20.53 -2.10 7.57
N PRO A 274 -19.22 -1.83 7.74
CA PRO A 274 -18.30 -1.75 6.61
C PRO A 274 -18.17 -3.09 5.88
N ASN A 275 -18.14 -3.04 4.55
CA ASN A 275 -17.91 -4.21 3.70
C ASN A 275 -16.44 -4.28 3.27
N PHE A 276 -15.67 -5.15 3.92
CA PHE A 276 -14.27 -5.39 3.56
C PHE A 276 -14.18 -6.47 2.47
N ARG A 277 -13.95 -6.05 1.23
CA ARG A 277 -13.62 -6.96 0.12
C ARG A 277 -12.15 -7.33 0.12
N GLY A 278 -11.30 -6.43 0.63
CA GLY A 278 -9.89 -6.67 0.92
C GLY A 278 -9.65 -7.39 2.25
N THR A 279 -8.42 -7.85 2.46
CA THR A 279 -8.00 -8.47 3.72
C THR A 279 -7.88 -7.39 4.80
N TYR A 280 -8.74 -7.46 5.82
CA TYR A 280 -8.79 -6.46 6.90
C TYR A 280 -7.82 -6.80 8.03
N LEU A 281 -6.94 -5.85 8.37
CA LEU A 281 -5.90 -5.98 9.39
C LEU A 281 -5.95 -4.79 10.36
N THR A 282 -5.88 -5.09 11.65
CA THR A 282 -5.79 -4.10 12.75
C THR A 282 -4.43 -4.18 13.43
N ASN A 283 -4.05 -3.17 14.22
CA ASN A 283 -2.69 -3.04 14.78
C ASN A 283 -1.59 -3.03 13.70
N ALA A 284 -1.91 -2.49 12.51
CA ALA A 284 -0.91 -2.31 11.47
C ALA A 284 0.17 -1.29 11.92
N PRO A 285 1.44 -1.46 11.51
CA PRO A 285 2.49 -0.50 11.84
C PRO A 285 2.17 0.91 11.35
N VAL A 286 2.44 1.92 12.18
CA VAL A 286 2.20 3.33 11.86
C VAL A 286 3.12 3.79 10.74
N LEU A 287 2.59 4.48 9.74
CA LEU A 287 3.38 5.12 8.68
C LEU A 287 3.48 6.63 8.94
N THR A 288 4.67 7.12 9.27
CA THR A 288 4.87 8.54 9.59
C THR A 288 5.36 9.32 8.36
N PRO A 289 4.62 10.35 7.88
CA PRO A 289 5.09 11.24 6.81
C PRO A 289 6.41 11.95 7.17
N PRO A 290 7.26 12.27 6.18
CA PRO A 290 8.40 13.15 6.40
C PRO A 290 7.96 14.53 6.91
N SER A 291 8.85 15.31 7.50
CA SER A 291 8.50 16.65 8.00
C SER A 291 8.36 17.68 6.87
N THR A 292 9.14 17.55 5.80
CA THR A 292 9.16 18.44 4.63
C THR A 292 9.57 17.68 3.37
N ASN A 293 9.43 18.32 2.20
CA ASN A 293 9.91 17.85 0.90
C ASN A 293 11.23 18.51 0.44
N ASP A 294 11.97 19.16 1.35
CA ASP A 294 13.15 19.97 1.01
C ASP A 294 14.26 19.18 0.31
N SER A 295 14.33 17.87 0.52
CA SER A 295 15.28 16.99 -0.16
C SER A 295 15.13 17.04 -1.68
N LEU A 296 13.92 17.29 -2.19
CA LEU A 296 13.63 17.38 -3.62
C LEU A 296 14.20 18.64 -4.27
N LYS A 297 14.46 19.69 -3.48
CA LYS A 297 15.12 20.92 -3.94
C LYS A 297 16.57 20.68 -4.37
N THR A 298 17.21 19.66 -3.80
CA THR A 298 18.63 19.33 -4.03
C THR A 298 18.87 18.27 -5.10
N VAL A 299 17.81 17.76 -5.75
CA VAL A 299 17.94 16.77 -6.82
C VAL A 299 18.68 17.38 -8.01
N GLN A 300 19.75 16.71 -8.44
CA GLN A 300 20.55 17.17 -9.57
C GLN A 300 19.72 17.22 -10.85
N GLY A 301 19.69 18.38 -11.51
CA GLY A 301 18.93 18.59 -12.74
C GLY A 301 17.42 18.81 -12.52
N ALA A 302 16.95 18.96 -11.28
CA ALA A 302 15.58 19.38 -11.02
C ALA A 302 15.30 20.78 -11.61
N ALA A 303 14.12 20.99 -12.19
CA ALA A 303 13.69 22.32 -12.60
C ALA A 303 13.19 23.09 -11.38
N LEU A 304 13.82 24.23 -11.09
CA LEU A 304 13.54 25.04 -9.91
C LEU A 304 12.77 26.30 -10.30
N TYR A 305 11.63 26.50 -9.65
CA TYR A 305 10.83 27.73 -9.73
C TYR A 305 10.64 28.33 -8.34
N SER A 306 10.17 29.59 -8.28
CA SER A 306 9.88 30.25 -7.00
C SER A 306 8.61 31.09 -7.05
N GLY A 307 7.90 31.11 -5.94
CA GLY A 307 6.57 31.71 -5.83
C GLY A 307 5.52 30.92 -6.63
N GLN A 308 4.33 31.53 -6.77
CA GLN A 308 3.21 30.91 -7.48
C GLN A 308 3.59 30.57 -8.92
N THR A 309 3.48 29.30 -9.28
CA THR A 309 3.84 28.76 -10.59
C THR A 309 2.68 27.92 -11.12
N ARG A 310 2.29 28.13 -12.37
CA ARG A 310 1.25 27.35 -13.04
C ARG A 310 1.89 26.46 -14.09
N ILE A 311 1.57 25.17 -14.08
CA ILE A 311 2.13 24.15 -14.94
C ILE A 311 0.98 23.46 -15.66
N ARG A 312 0.97 23.55 -16.99
CA ARG A 312 0.05 22.78 -17.82
C ARG A 312 0.85 21.70 -18.56
N LEU A 313 0.59 20.44 -18.23
CA LEU A 313 1.25 19.30 -18.87
C LEU A 313 0.65 19.01 -20.24
N SER A 314 1.51 18.70 -21.20
CA SER A 314 1.15 18.37 -22.58
C SER A 314 2.05 17.25 -23.12
N GLY A 315 1.79 16.03 -22.66
CA GLY A 315 2.50 14.82 -23.05
C GLY A 315 3.89 14.77 -22.43
N THR A 316 4.91 15.02 -23.26
CA THR A 316 6.33 15.11 -22.86
C THR A 316 6.79 16.55 -22.63
N ASP A 317 5.95 17.52 -22.94
CA ASP A 317 6.22 18.95 -22.75
C ASP A 317 5.33 19.52 -21.63
N MET A 318 5.68 20.71 -21.17
CA MET A 318 4.88 21.48 -20.22
C MET A 318 4.94 22.97 -20.52
N THR A 319 3.82 23.65 -20.35
CA THR A 319 3.75 25.11 -20.33
C THR A 319 3.82 25.60 -18.89
N VAL A 320 4.83 26.41 -18.57
CA VAL A 320 5.04 26.97 -17.23
C VAL A 320 4.81 28.47 -17.27
N THR A 321 3.93 28.96 -16.39
CA THR A 321 3.71 30.39 -16.13
C THR A 321 4.19 30.72 -14.73
N THR A 322 5.20 31.58 -14.60
CA THR A 322 5.77 31.97 -13.31
C THR A 322 4.97 33.11 -12.65
N SER A 323 5.30 33.42 -11.40
CA SER A 323 4.68 34.49 -10.61
C SER A 323 4.80 35.88 -11.24
N SER A 324 5.77 36.11 -12.13
CA SER A 324 5.93 37.34 -12.93
C SER A 324 4.98 37.42 -14.13
N GLY A 325 4.19 36.37 -14.40
CA GLY A 325 3.35 36.24 -15.59
C GLY A 325 4.10 35.72 -16.84
N SER A 326 5.41 35.48 -16.73
CA SER A 326 6.21 34.96 -17.84
C SER A 326 5.80 33.52 -18.15
N THR A 327 5.45 33.25 -19.40
CA THR A 327 5.00 31.92 -19.85
C THR A 327 5.98 31.34 -20.86
N SER A 328 6.41 30.09 -20.65
CA SER A 328 7.27 29.35 -21.58
C SER A 328 6.79 27.91 -21.72
N THR A 329 6.98 27.32 -22.91
CA THR A 329 6.77 25.88 -23.12
C THR A 329 8.12 25.20 -23.24
N ILE A 330 8.36 24.22 -22.39
CA ILE A 330 9.62 23.50 -22.27
C ILE A 330 9.38 22.01 -22.14
N PRO A 331 10.33 21.14 -22.53
CA PRO A 331 10.23 19.71 -22.24
C PRO A 331 10.19 19.45 -20.74
N VAL A 332 9.53 18.36 -20.34
CA VAL A 332 9.59 17.86 -18.96
C VAL A 332 11.07 17.58 -18.61
N PRO A 333 11.56 17.97 -17.42
CA PRO A 333 12.96 17.81 -17.06
C PRO A 333 13.40 16.34 -17.10
N SER A 334 14.61 16.07 -17.61
CA SER A 334 15.16 14.71 -17.67
C SER A 334 15.44 14.09 -16.29
N SER A 335 15.59 14.92 -15.26
CA SER A 335 15.64 14.50 -13.86
C SER A 335 14.32 13.92 -13.35
N GLY A 336 13.20 14.20 -14.05
CA GLY A 336 11.87 13.83 -13.61
C GLY A 336 11.40 14.61 -12.38
N VAL A 337 12.05 15.73 -12.01
CA VAL A 337 11.69 16.52 -10.81
C VAL A 337 11.50 18.00 -11.15
N ILE A 338 10.39 18.55 -10.69
CA ILE A 338 10.12 19.99 -10.63
C ILE A 338 9.91 20.37 -9.17
N TYR A 339 10.61 21.39 -8.70
CA TYR A 339 10.45 21.92 -7.35
C TYR A 339 10.09 23.41 -7.40
N VAL A 340 9.01 23.79 -6.72
CA VAL A 340 8.56 25.18 -6.63
C VAL A 340 8.71 25.67 -5.20
N ALA A 341 9.72 26.50 -4.99
CA ALA A 341 10.09 27.07 -3.70
C ALA A 341 9.23 28.29 -3.33
N ASN A 342 9.20 28.64 -2.05
CA ASN A 342 8.77 29.97 -1.66
C ASN A 342 9.72 31.03 -2.24
N SER A 343 9.17 32.16 -2.68
CA SER A 343 9.97 33.29 -3.14
C SER A 343 10.73 33.89 -1.96
N THR A 344 12.01 34.20 -2.17
CA THR A 344 12.83 34.91 -1.18
C THR A 344 12.57 36.42 -1.17
N SER A 345 11.80 36.93 -2.14
CA SER A 345 11.52 38.36 -2.31
C SER A 345 10.42 38.89 -1.38
N SER A 346 9.59 38.01 -0.80
CA SER A 346 8.48 38.37 0.08
C SER A 346 8.06 37.18 0.94
N ALA A 347 7.52 37.44 2.14
CA ALA A 347 7.11 36.39 3.05
C ALA A 347 5.85 35.66 2.57
N CYS A 348 5.85 34.33 2.66
CA CYS A 348 4.66 33.51 2.45
C CYS A 348 3.84 33.46 3.75
N ASN A 349 2.75 34.23 3.83
CA ASN A 349 1.92 34.36 5.04
C ASN A 349 0.48 33.87 4.85
N ASN A 350 0.18 33.18 3.76
CA ASN A 350 -1.19 32.85 3.40
C ASN A 350 -1.65 31.60 4.16
N ALA A 351 -2.42 31.80 5.24
CA ALA A 351 -3.16 30.70 5.86
C ALA A 351 -4.29 30.25 4.93
N TYR A 352 -4.34 28.96 4.63
CA TYR A 352 -5.40 28.36 3.83
C TYR A 352 -6.66 28.12 4.67
N SER A 353 -7.83 28.32 4.05
CA SER A 353 -9.12 27.85 4.57
C SER A 353 -10.05 27.53 3.39
N PRO A 354 -10.81 26.42 3.44
CA PRO A 354 -11.74 26.05 2.36
C PRO A 354 -13.01 26.94 2.32
N PHE A 355 -13.13 27.91 3.23
CA PHE A 355 -14.34 28.75 3.38
C PHE A 355 -14.13 30.22 2.99
N VAL A 356 -12.88 30.63 2.73
CA VAL A 356 -12.55 32.02 2.41
C VAL A 356 -12.85 32.37 0.95
N ARG A 357 -12.98 33.66 0.67
CA ARG A 357 -13.23 34.20 -0.67
C ARG A 357 -12.23 33.67 -1.70
N ASN A 358 -12.71 33.47 -2.93
CA ASN A 358 -11.89 33.13 -4.10
C ASN A 358 -10.65 34.03 -4.24
N THR A 359 -10.76 35.34 -4.00
CA THR A 359 -9.62 36.28 -4.15
C THR A 359 -8.52 36.08 -3.12
N THR A 360 -8.85 35.56 -1.95
CA THR A 360 -7.89 35.21 -0.90
C THR A 360 -7.29 33.84 -1.14
N MET A 361 -8.11 32.87 -1.56
CA MET A 361 -7.68 31.50 -1.80
C MET A 361 -6.90 31.32 -3.12
N TYR A 362 -7.23 32.14 -4.12
CA TYR A 362 -6.64 32.15 -5.46
C TYR A 362 -6.12 33.56 -5.81
N PRO A 363 -5.03 34.01 -5.18
CA PRO A 363 -4.42 35.29 -5.52
C PRO A 363 -3.75 35.22 -6.90
N SER A 364 -3.55 36.39 -7.53
CA SER A 364 -3.05 36.47 -8.91
C SER A 364 -1.58 36.17 -9.04
N SER A 365 -0.87 36.54 -7.98
CA SER A 365 0.47 36.10 -7.70
C SER A 365 0.57 35.85 -6.20
N SER A 366 1.49 34.98 -5.82
CA SER A 366 1.82 34.74 -4.41
C SER A 366 3.32 34.50 -4.29
N ALA A 367 3.89 34.98 -3.19
CA ALA A 367 5.24 34.65 -2.77
C ALA A 367 5.37 33.18 -2.36
N CYS A 368 4.25 32.55 -1.96
CA CYS A 368 4.22 31.14 -1.62
C CYS A 368 4.51 30.28 -2.85
N GLY A 369 5.29 29.22 -2.68
CA GLY A 369 5.64 28.23 -3.70
C GLY A 369 4.46 27.33 -4.05
N ASN A 370 3.36 27.94 -4.50
CA ASN A 370 2.14 27.26 -4.92
C ASN A 370 2.28 26.75 -6.35
N VAL A 371 1.85 25.52 -6.60
CA VAL A 371 1.76 24.96 -7.94
C VAL A 371 0.31 24.86 -8.36
N TYR A 372 -0.06 25.47 -9.48
CA TYR A 372 -1.35 25.25 -10.12
C TYR A 372 -1.15 24.29 -11.29
N ILE A 373 -1.88 23.18 -11.34
CA ILE A 373 -1.61 22.11 -12.31
C ILE A 373 -2.84 21.58 -13.03
N SER A 374 -2.66 21.24 -14.30
CA SER A 374 -3.64 20.57 -15.16
C SER A 374 -2.96 19.93 -16.37
N GLY A 375 -3.72 19.14 -17.13
CA GLY A 375 -3.33 18.67 -18.46
C GLY A 375 -3.05 17.17 -18.52
N SER A 376 -2.29 16.76 -19.52
CA SER A 376 -1.99 15.35 -19.78
C SER A 376 -0.51 15.08 -19.76
N TYR A 377 -0.07 13.93 -19.27
CA TYR A 377 1.33 13.54 -19.23
C TYR A 377 1.52 12.10 -19.74
N SER A 378 2.69 11.81 -20.31
CA SER A 378 3.06 10.47 -20.78
C SER A 378 4.35 9.94 -20.14
N GLY A 379 5.18 10.81 -19.58
CA GLY A 379 6.44 10.47 -18.92
C GLY A 379 6.32 10.21 -17.41
N GLN A 380 7.46 10.00 -16.77
CA GLN A 380 7.59 9.92 -15.33
C GLN A 380 8.01 11.28 -14.78
N LEU A 381 7.30 11.79 -13.78
CA LEU A 381 7.51 13.13 -13.25
C LEU A 381 7.05 13.22 -11.79
N THR A 382 7.80 13.95 -10.97
CA THR A 382 7.39 14.38 -9.63
C THR A 382 7.44 15.88 -9.55
N ILE A 383 6.34 16.47 -9.07
CA ILE A 383 6.19 17.90 -8.89
C ILE A 383 6.02 18.17 -7.41
N ALA A 384 6.96 18.91 -6.85
CA ALA A 384 7.02 19.26 -5.45
C ALA A 384 6.77 20.75 -5.25
N ALA A 385 5.95 21.08 -4.24
CA ALA A 385 5.62 22.43 -3.84
C ALA A 385 6.04 22.67 -2.39
N GLU A 386 6.77 23.74 -2.12
CA GLU A 386 7.13 24.14 -0.75
C GLU A 386 5.89 24.64 0.03
N ASN A 387 4.81 25.01 -0.68
CA ASN A 387 3.50 25.34 -0.11
C ASN A 387 2.41 24.37 -0.61
N ASP A 388 1.44 24.82 -1.41
CA ASP A 388 0.31 24.02 -1.88
C ASP A 388 0.46 23.57 -3.34
N ILE A 389 -0.19 22.46 -3.70
CA ILE A 389 -0.51 22.10 -5.09
C ILE A 389 -2.03 22.26 -5.28
N VAL A 390 -2.45 22.90 -6.36
CA VAL A 390 -3.84 23.16 -6.71
C VAL A 390 -4.12 22.56 -8.09
N VAL A 391 -4.98 21.53 -8.15
CA VAL A 391 -5.41 20.87 -9.38
C VAL A 391 -6.56 21.66 -9.98
N GLU A 392 -6.30 22.35 -11.10
CA GLU A 392 -7.24 23.29 -11.74
C GLU A 392 -8.20 22.61 -12.70
N ASN A 393 -7.77 21.51 -13.30
CA ASN A 393 -8.54 20.73 -14.26
C ASN A 393 -8.03 19.28 -14.29
N ASP A 394 -8.61 18.46 -15.13
CA ASP A 394 -8.20 17.08 -15.37
C ASP A 394 -6.68 16.97 -15.51
N LEU A 395 -6.14 15.98 -14.80
CA LEU A 395 -4.73 15.64 -14.77
C LEU A 395 -4.60 14.18 -15.16
N CYS A 396 -4.30 13.89 -16.42
CA CYS A 396 -4.50 12.55 -16.97
C CYS A 396 -3.20 11.91 -17.45
N ARG A 397 -3.08 10.61 -17.20
CA ARG A 397 -2.07 9.75 -17.83
C ARG A 397 -2.51 9.41 -19.25
N GLY A 398 -1.78 9.93 -20.23
CA GLY A 398 -2.15 9.85 -21.64
C GLY A 398 -3.35 10.73 -21.94
N SER A 399 -4.45 10.15 -22.42
CA SER A 399 -5.65 10.92 -22.80
C SER A 399 -6.58 11.20 -21.61
N CYS A 400 -7.17 12.40 -21.57
CA CYS A 400 -8.27 12.73 -20.66
C CYS A 400 -9.65 12.25 -21.14
N SER A 401 -9.78 11.91 -22.42
CA SER A 401 -11.07 11.48 -23.00
C SER A 401 -11.44 10.01 -22.72
N SER A 402 -10.48 9.22 -22.24
CA SER A 402 -10.60 7.80 -21.91
C SER A 402 -9.86 7.53 -20.60
N GLY A 403 -10.09 6.41 -19.93
CA GLY A 403 -9.36 6.04 -18.69
C GLY A 403 -7.83 6.04 -18.81
N PRO A 404 -7.09 5.85 -17.69
CA PRO A 404 -5.63 5.97 -17.65
C PRO A 404 -4.94 5.10 -18.71
N SER A 405 -4.01 5.68 -19.48
CA SER A 405 -3.39 5.02 -20.64
C SER A 405 -1.91 5.36 -20.81
N GLY A 406 -1.09 4.40 -21.22
CA GLY A 406 0.37 4.56 -21.36
C GLY A 406 1.13 4.41 -20.04
N ASP A 407 2.45 4.54 -20.07
CA ASP A 407 3.30 4.09 -18.94
C ASP A 407 3.69 5.20 -17.95
N GLY A 408 3.27 6.44 -18.17
CA GLY A 408 3.62 7.57 -17.31
C GLY A 408 3.25 7.37 -15.84
N LEU A 409 4.01 8.02 -14.96
CA LEU A 409 3.75 8.08 -13.52
C LEU A 409 3.98 9.51 -13.02
N LEU A 410 2.95 10.09 -12.41
CA LEU A 410 3.02 11.44 -11.86
C LEU A 410 2.95 11.38 -10.34
N GLY A 411 3.92 12.03 -9.69
CA GLY A 411 3.95 12.29 -8.26
C GLY A 411 3.65 13.75 -7.97
N LEU A 412 2.75 14.03 -7.04
CA LEU A 412 2.48 15.38 -6.52
C LEU A 412 2.81 15.40 -5.03
N ILE A 413 3.74 16.25 -4.62
CA ILE A 413 4.21 16.31 -3.23
C ILE A 413 4.12 17.75 -2.72
N ALA A 414 3.13 18.04 -1.89
CA ALA A 414 2.97 19.34 -1.26
C ALA A 414 3.42 19.28 0.20
N ASN A 415 4.19 20.27 0.64
CA ASN A 415 4.45 20.45 2.07
C ASN A 415 3.14 20.70 2.83
N ASN A 416 2.24 21.48 2.24
CA ASN A 416 0.97 21.84 2.85
C ASN A 416 -0.20 21.07 2.23
N PHE A 417 -1.05 21.72 1.42
CA PHE A 417 -2.24 21.09 0.86
C PHE A 417 -2.05 20.62 -0.58
N ILE A 418 -2.76 19.54 -0.93
CA ILE A 418 -3.12 19.27 -2.32
C ILE A 418 -4.61 19.58 -2.45
N ARG A 419 -4.97 20.54 -3.30
CA ARG A 419 -6.30 21.11 -3.37
C ARG A 419 -6.91 20.88 -4.74
N VAL A 420 -8.21 20.59 -4.79
CA VAL A 420 -8.97 20.61 -6.04
C VAL A 420 -9.64 21.97 -6.15
N PHE A 421 -9.35 22.66 -7.25
CA PHE A 421 -9.83 24.01 -7.53
C PHE A 421 -11.36 24.01 -7.68
N HIS A 422 -12.04 24.79 -6.85
CA HIS A 422 -13.49 24.89 -6.87
C HIS A 422 -13.93 26.30 -6.45
N PRO A 423 -13.95 27.26 -7.39
CA PRO A 423 -14.43 28.60 -7.13
C PRO A 423 -15.97 28.65 -7.08
N VAL A 424 -16.52 29.55 -6.26
CA VAL A 424 -17.98 29.71 -6.11
C VAL A 424 -18.43 31.17 -6.27
N THR A 425 -19.74 31.38 -6.50
CA THR A 425 -20.46 32.66 -6.61
C THR A 425 -21.39 32.88 -5.43
N PRO A 426 -21.61 34.13 -4.94
CA PRO A 426 -20.77 35.30 -5.19
C PRO A 426 -19.34 35.04 -4.68
N THR A 427 -18.40 35.99 -4.81
CA THR A 427 -17.09 35.92 -4.14
C THR A 427 -17.29 36.00 -2.63
N TRP A 428 -17.82 34.91 -2.09
CA TRP A 428 -18.56 34.86 -0.86
C TRP A 428 -17.60 34.72 0.31
N GLN A 429 -17.92 35.40 1.41
CA GLN A 429 -17.10 35.48 2.61
C GLN A 429 -17.78 34.69 3.73
N SER A 430 -17.16 33.60 4.16
CA SER A 430 -17.35 33.11 5.52
C SER A 430 -16.04 32.68 6.11
N THR A 431 -16.00 32.74 7.43
CA THR A 431 -14.94 32.17 8.24
C THR A 431 -15.34 30.80 8.78
N SER A 432 -16.49 30.22 8.39
CA SER A 432 -16.96 28.93 8.95
C SER A 432 -17.83 28.10 7.99
N ALA A 433 -17.88 26.79 8.25
CA ALA A 433 -18.77 25.85 7.59
C ALA A 433 -20.24 26.17 7.89
N GLY A 434 -21.10 26.24 6.86
CA GLY A 434 -22.55 26.39 7.03
C GLY A 434 -23.16 27.66 6.45
N SER A 435 -22.41 28.42 5.66
CA SER A 435 -22.84 29.77 5.28
C SER A 435 -23.07 29.88 3.74
N CYS A 436 -23.09 28.75 3.02
CA CYS A 436 -23.23 28.63 1.56
C CYS A 436 -24.64 28.94 0.98
N ASN A 437 -25.50 29.71 1.66
CA ASN A 437 -26.83 30.00 1.15
C ASN A 437 -26.77 30.92 -0.07
N GLY A 438 -27.39 30.51 -1.19
CA GLY A 438 -27.33 31.21 -2.46
C GLY A 438 -25.96 31.14 -3.15
N VAL A 439 -25.06 30.26 -2.68
CA VAL A 439 -23.71 30.10 -3.24
C VAL A 439 -23.73 29.06 -4.37
N GLY A 440 -23.38 29.46 -5.60
CA GLY A 440 -23.38 28.60 -6.78
C GLY A 440 -21.96 28.31 -7.31
N ASN A 441 -21.80 27.24 -8.09
CA ASN A 441 -20.51 26.92 -8.72
C ASN A 441 -20.13 28.01 -9.74
N LEU A 442 -18.87 28.43 -9.75
CA LEU A 442 -18.37 29.39 -10.72
C LEU A 442 -17.76 28.66 -11.91
N TRP A 443 -18.54 28.53 -12.98
CA TRP A 443 -18.12 27.89 -14.22
C TRP A 443 -17.20 28.82 -15.06
N SER A 444 -16.44 28.22 -15.98
CA SER A 444 -15.32 28.82 -16.78
C SER A 444 -15.41 30.32 -17.10
N GLY A 445 -14.26 30.99 -17.16
CA GLY A 445 -14.14 32.37 -17.68
C GLY A 445 -14.51 33.48 -16.68
N SER A 446 -14.86 33.13 -15.46
CA SER A 446 -15.32 34.09 -14.44
C SER A 446 -14.33 34.29 -13.27
N THR A 447 -13.19 33.59 -13.26
CA THR A 447 -12.08 33.85 -12.34
C THR A 447 -11.01 34.71 -13.04
N PRO A 448 -10.18 35.47 -12.29
CA PRO A 448 -9.11 36.27 -12.87
C PRO A 448 -8.05 35.47 -13.66
N TYR A 449 -8.07 34.13 -13.61
CA TYR A 449 -7.10 33.24 -14.27
C TYR A 449 -7.73 32.30 -15.31
N GLY A 450 -8.98 32.52 -15.70
CA GLY A 450 -9.65 31.78 -16.78
C GLY A 450 -10.16 30.37 -16.42
N GLY A 451 -9.87 29.86 -15.21
CA GLY A 451 -10.38 28.60 -14.69
C GLY A 451 -11.78 28.70 -14.05
N GLY A 452 -12.43 27.57 -13.84
CA GLY A 452 -13.72 27.46 -13.15
C GLY A 452 -13.89 26.08 -12.53
N SER A 453 -14.99 25.88 -11.79
CA SER A 453 -15.35 24.57 -11.25
C SER A 453 -15.41 23.52 -12.36
N GLN A 454 -14.97 22.29 -12.07
CA GLN A 454 -14.97 21.19 -13.05
C GLN A 454 -16.00 20.14 -12.70
N SER A 455 -16.68 19.59 -13.71
CA SER A 455 -17.56 18.44 -13.50
C SER A 455 -16.81 17.14 -13.77
N ASN A 456 -17.01 16.13 -12.93
CA ASN A 456 -16.41 14.80 -13.10
C ASN A 456 -14.87 14.81 -13.25
N LEU A 457 -14.18 15.59 -12.41
CA LEU A 457 -12.74 15.80 -12.51
C LEU A 457 -11.96 14.49 -12.28
N ARG A 458 -10.94 14.26 -13.09
CA ARG A 458 -10.03 13.12 -12.99
C ARG A 458 -8.61 13.53 -12.67
N ILE A 459 -8.01 12.81 -11.71
CA ILE A 459 -6.61 12.95 -11.31
C ILE A 459 -5.94 11.58 -11.39
N ASP A 460 -5.00 11.44 -12.29
CA ASP A 460 -4.11 10.30 -12.38
C ASP A 460 -2.76 10.70 -11.77
N ALA A 461 -2.58 10.44 -10.48
CA ALA A 461 -1.34 10.77 -9.77
C ALA A 461 -1.22 10.01 -8.45
N ALA A 462 0.02 9.80 -8.01
CA ALA A 462 0.31 9.56 -6.61
C ALA A 462 0.50 10.91 -5.91
N MET A 463 -0.21 11.13 -4.81
CA MET A 463 -0.30 12.41 -4.12
C MET A 463 0.12 12.28 -2.66
N LEU A 464 0.97 13.18 -2.19
CA LEU A 464 1.40 13.28 -0.80
C LEU A 464 1.27 14.73 -0.30
N ALA A 465 0.29 14.96 0.58
CA ALA A 465 0.15 16.19 1.36
C ALA A 465 0.77 15.98 2.75
N ILE A 466 1.94 16.57 2.99
CA ILE A 466 2.80 16.22 4.13
C ILE A 466 2.24 16.73 5.46
N GLN A 467 1.93 18.03 5.55
CA GLN A 467 1.51 18.66 6.80
C GLN A 467 -0.01 18.76 6.94
N HIS A 468 -0.75 18.66 5.84
CA HIS A 468 -2.18 18.94 5.80
C HIS A 468 -2.98 17.86 5.05
N SER A 469 -3.82 18.26 4.08
CA SER A 469 -4.83 17.38 3.47
C SER A 469 -4.84 17.42 1.95
N PHE A 470 -5.37 16.35 1.36
CA PHE A 470 -5.99 16.39 0.04
C PHE A 470 -7.46 16.84 0.19
N ILE A 471 -7.84 18.01 -0.33
CA ILE A 471 -9.13 18.65 -0.05
C ILE A 471 -9.74 19.30 -1.31
N VAL A 472 -11.07 19.39 -1.38
CA VAL A 472 -11.75 20.23 -2.38
C VAL A 472 -12.04 21.59 -1.76
N ASP A 473 -11.63 22.65 -2.44
CA ASP A 473 -11.95 24.01 -2.02
C ASP A 473 -13.47 24.22 -1.99
N HIS A 474 -14.02 24.97 -1.02
CA HIS A 474 -15.47 25.15 -0.88
C HIS A 474 -16.30 23.85 -1.00
N TYR A 475 -15.79 22.71 -0.52
CA TYR A 475 -16.44 21.39 -0.67
C TYR A 475 -17.91 21.36 -0.20
N ASN A 476 -18.30 22.26 0.70
CA ASN A 476 -19.63 22.37 1.29
C ASN A 476 -20.57 23.37 0.59
N CYS A 477 -20.12 24.02 -0.48
CA CYS A 477 -20.89 25.03 -1.20
C CYS A 477 -21.20 24.58 -2.63
N GLY A 478 -22.23 25.20 -3.22
CA GLY A 478 -22.61 24.97 -4.60
C GLY A 478 -23.29 23.63 -4.86
N SER A 479 -23.76 23.43 -6.10
CA SER A 479 -24.39 22.19 -6.52
C SER A 479 -23.36 21.06 -6.67
N PRO A 480 -23.77 19.78 -6.55
CA PRO A 480 -22.86 18.65 -6.77
C PRO A 480 -22.11 18.74 -8.11
N LEU A 481 -20.81 18.46 -8.09
CA LEU A 481 -19.88 18.52 -9.23
C LEU A 481 -19.73 17.16 -9.94
N GLY A 482 -20.50 16.16 -9.54
CA GLY A 482 -20.37 14.78 -10.01
C GLY A 482 -19.28 14.02 -9.26
N THR A 483 -18.45 13.27 -9.98
CA THR A 483 -17.49 12.32 -9.38
C THR A 483 -16.04 12.80 -9.49
N LEU A 484 -15.33 12.86 -8.36
CA LEU A 484 -13.88 13.05 -8.34
C LEU A 484 -13.21 11.68 -8.47
N THR A 485 -12.66 11.41 -9.65
CA THR A 485 -11.95 10.16 -9.92
C THR A 485 -10.46 10.35 -9.67
N VAL A 486 -9.90 9.59 -8.73
CA VAL A 486 -8.46 9.55 -8.49
C VAL A 486 -7.95 8.16 -8.87
N ASN A 487 -7.11 8.06 -9.91
CA ASN A 487 -6.42 6.82 -10.27
C ASN A 487 -4.95 6.93 -9.81
N GLY A 488 -4.63 6.31 -8.68
CA GLY A 488 -3.29 6.41 -8.09
C GLY A 488 -3.29 6.20 -6.59
N ALA A 489 -2.72 7.15 -5.86
CA ALA A 489 -2.58 7.09 -4.40
C ALA A 489 -2.82 8.47 -3.77
N ILE A 490 -3.51 8.50 -2.64
CA ILE A 490 -3.75 9.69 -1.83
C ILE A 490 -3.12 9.47 -0.46
N SER A 491 -2.11 10.25 -0.12
CA SER A 491 -1.49 10.25 1.20
C SER A 491 -1.58 11.62 1.83
N GLN A 492 -2.16 11.69 3.02
CA GLN A 492 -2.46 12.96 3.68
C GLN A 492 -2.34 12.84 5.20
N LYS A 493 -1.93 13.92 5.86
CA LYS A 493 -1.84 13.93 7.33
C LYS A 493 -3.21 13.97 7.98
N PHE A 494 -4.05 14.91 7.57
CA PHE A 494 -5.45 14.98 8.01
C PHE A 494 -6.37 14.60 6.87
N ARG A 495 -7.51 14.00 7.17
CA ARG A 495 -8.51 13.69 6.16
C ARG A 495 -9.14 14.99 5.61
N GLY A 496 -9.01 15.22 4.31
CA GLY A 496 -9.68 16.34 3.65
C GLY A 496 -11.06 15.95 3.09
N PRO A 497 -12.09 16.79 3.28
CA PRO A 497 -13.39 16.59 2.66
C PRO A 497 -13.38 16.98 1.17
N VAL A 498 -14.13 16.24 0.36
CA VAL A 498 -14.26 16.52 -1.09
C VAL A 498 -15.68 16.92 -1.50
N GLY A 499 -16.64 16.77 -0.61
CA GLY A 499 -18.05 17.06 -0.83
C GLY A 499 -18.86 16.80 0.43
N THR A 500 -20.16 17.08 0.37
CA THR A 500 -21.10 16.76 1.45
C THR A 500 -22.22 15.86 0.94
N VAL A 501 -22.77 15.05 1.86
CA VAL A 501 -23.86 14.12 1.58
C VAL A 501 -24.99 14.31 2.59
N SER A 502 -26.23 14.10 2.15
CA SER A 502 -27.42 14.07 3.01
C SER A 502 -28.26 12.85 2.63
N GLY A 503 -28.53 11.96 3.59
CA GLY A 503 -29.28 10.72 3.33
C GLY A 503 -28.67 9.83 2.24
N GLY A 504 -27.35 9.86 2.06
CA GLY A 504 -26.65 9.14 0.98
C GLY A 504 -26.69 9.82 -0.39
N THR A 505 -27.31 11.00 -0.50
CA THR A 505 -27.35 11.79 -1.74
C THR A 505 -26.30 12.90 -1.67
N PRO A 506 -25.46 13.10 -2.70
CA PRO A 506 -24.53 14.23 -2.77
C PRO A 506 -25.26 15.58 -2.73
N VAL A 507 -24.80 16.51 -1.89
CA VAL A 507 -25.39 17.86 -1.72
C VAL A 507 -24.49 18.94 -2.33
N SER A 508 -23.17 18.81 -2.18
CA SER A 508 -22.17 19.76 -2.71
C SER A 508 -20.83 19.07 -2.96
N GLY A 509 -19.96 19.71 -3.72
CA GLY A 509 -18.63 19.16 -4.05
C GLY A 509 -18.74 17.86 -4.86
N TYR A 510 -17.79 16.94 -4.66
CA TYR A 510 -17.70 15.70 -5.43
C TYR A 510 -18.08 14.45 -4.62
N SER A 511 -18.62 13.46 -5.33
CA SER A 511 -18.64 12.07 -4.88
C SER A 511 -17.27 11.43 -5.13
N LYS A 512 -16.81 10.57 -4.20
CA LYS A 512 -15.48 9.95 -4.27
C LYS A 512 -15.48 8.74 -5.20
N ASN A 513 -14.46 8.66 -6.07
CA ASN A 513 -14.10 7.43 -6.77
C ASN A 513 -12.57 7.28 -6.74
N TYR A 514 -12.04 6.63 -5.71
CA TYR A 514 -10.60 6.41 -5.57
C TYR A 514 -10.26 4.99 -6.03
N VAL A 515 -9.40 4.89 -7.03
CA VAL A 515 -9.02 3.66 -7.71
C VAL A 515 -7.51 3.51 -7.65
N TYR A 516 -7.04 2.37 -7.14
CA TYR A 516 -5.61 2.10 -7.05
C TYR A 516 -5.02 1.83 -8.44
N ASP A 517 -3.89 2.47 -8.74
CA ASP A 517 -3.06 2.10 -9.88
C ASP A 517 -2.10 0.99 -9.43
N ASP A 518 -2.38 -0.26 -9.82
CA ASP A 518 -1.62 -1.44 -9.39
C ASP A 518 -0.12 -1.38 -9.74
N ARG A 519 0.27 -0.51 -10.68
CA ARG A 519 1.68 -0.27 -11.01
C ARG A 519 2.44 0.36 -9.84
N LEU A 520 1.78 1.11 -8.96
CA LEU A 520 2.39 1.78 -7.81
C LEU A 520 2.98 0.81 -6.77
N ARG A 521 2.56 -0.45 -6.82
CA ARG A 521 3.16 -1.54 -6.03
C ARG A 521 4.62 -1.81 -6.43
N TYR A 522 4.95 -1.61 -7.70
CA TYR A 522 6.22 -1.99 -8.30
C TYR A 522 7.03 -0.81 -8.83
N LEU A 523 6.37 0.30 -9.14
CA LEU A 523 6.94 1.50 -9.73
C LEU A 523 6.57 2.70 -8.87
N ALA A 524 7.49 3.66 -8.76
CA ALA A 524 7.24 4.93 -8.09
C ALA A 524 7.46 6.07 -9.08
N PRO A 525 6.73 7.20 -8.95
CA PRO A 525 7.18 8.45 -9.55
C PRO A 525 8.62 8.76 -9.11
N PRO A 526 9.44 9.40 -9.96
CA PRO A 526 10.84 9.67 -9.65
C PRO A 526 10.98 10.44 -8.33
N HIS A 527 11.83 9.97 -7.41
CA HIS A 527 12.05 10.64 -6.12
C HIS A 527 10.77 10.85 -5.28
N PHE A 528 9.76 9.97 -5.39
CA PHE A 528 8.63 10.02 -4.47
C PHE A 528 9.09 9.74 -3.03
N LEU A 529 8.55 10.48 -2.06
CA LEU A 529 8.99 10.38 -0.67
C LEU A 529 8.37 9.18 0.04
N ASP A 530 9.18 8.49 0.84
CA ASP A 530 8.76 7.38 1.68
C ASP A 530 8.49 7.81 3.15
N PRO A 531 7.73 7.00 3.92
CA PRO A 531 7.54 7.24 5.35
C PRO A 531 8.86 7.14 6.13
N VAL A 532 9.03 8.00 7.14
CA VAL A 532 10.23 8.08 8.00
C VAL A 532 10.44 6.77 8.77
N GLU A 533 9.35 6.17 9.26
CA GLU A 533 9.33 4.93 10.06
C GLU A 533 8.59 3.80 9.32
N SER A 534 8.92 3.57 8.06
CA SER A 534 8.26 2.53 7.26
C SER A 534 8.58 1.11 7.77
N ALA A 535 7.54 0.33 8.06
CA ALA A 535 7.64 -1.11 8.27
C ALA A 535 7.99 -1.81 6.95
N TRP A 536 8.74 -2.90 7.00
CA TRP A 536 9.11 -3.60 5.78
C TRP A 536 8.14 -4.75 5.51
N HIS A 537 7.67 -4.85 4.27
CA HIS A 537 6.82 -5.94 3.82
C HIS A 537 7.51 -6.75 2.73
N MET A 538 7.19 -8.04 2.64
CA MET A 538 7.73 -8.91 1.61
C MET A 538 7.04 -8.61 0.27
N GLN A 539 7.80 -8.09 -0.70
CA GLN A 539 7.31 -7.71 -2.02
C GLN A 539 7.24 -8.92 -2.96
N ARG A 540 8.25 -9.80 -2.90
CA ARG A 540 8.40 -10.94 -3.81
C ARG A 540 9.10 -12.09 -3.11
N GLN A 541 8.69 -13.31 -3.44
CA GLN A 541 9.32 -14.56 -3.03
C GLN A 541 9.63 -15.40 -4.27
N THR A 542 10.85 -15.90 -4.40
CA THR A 542 11.27 -16.78 -5.50
C THR A 542 12.07 -17.96 -4.97
N ILE A 543 11.82 -19.15 -5.54
CA ILE A 543 12.67 -20.31 -5.29
C ILE A 543 14.02 -20.03 -5.94
N ASP A 544 15.09 -20.20 -5.17
CA ASP A 544 16.47 -20.13 -5.65
C ASP A 544 16.89 -21.55 -6.06
N PRO A 545 17.21 -21.80 -7.35
CA PRO A 545 17.48 -23.14 -7.87
C PRO A 545 18.62 -23.91 -7.19
#